data_AF-A0A9P7WPS6-F1
#
_entry.id   AF-A0A9P7WPS6-F1
#
_cell.length_a   1.000
_cell.length_b   1.000
_cell.length_c   1.000
_cell.angle_alpha   90.00
_cell.angle_beta   90.00
_cell.angle_gamma   90.00
#
_symmetry.space_group_name_H-M   'P 1'
#
loop_
_entity.id
_entity.type
_entity.pdbx_description
1 polymer ?
#
loop_
_entity_poly.entity_id
_entity_poly.type
_entity_poly.pdbx_seq_one_letter_code
_entity_poly.pdbx_strand_id
1 'polypeptide(L)'
;MPSTDNNEMAIPWLAAFGSSYVIYKAVSSYLAVSSTLYTLRGPDSPSWLLGNAHVLRVYRDRTLEGWMRKYGSVFAIHSFFGTKALLISDTKAASFVLNHPNEFPKVREL
;
A
#
# COMPACT_ATOMS: atom_id res chain seq x y z
N MET A 1 -20.08 -1.99 -50.41
CA MET A 1 -19.32 -2.72 -49.38
C MET A 1 -18.96 -1.73 -48.29
N PRO A 2 -19.45 -1.86 -47.05
CA PRO A 2 -19.07 -0.96 -45.98
C PRO A 2 -17.70 -1.41 -45.43
N SER A 3 -16.69 -0.55 -45.54
CA SER A 3 -15.43 -0.69 -44.83
C SER A 3 -15.68 -0.33 -43.37
N THR A 4 -15.94 -1.33 -42.52
CA THR A 4 -15.99 -1.15 -41.07
C THR A 4 -14.61 -0.73 -40.59
N ASP A 5 -14.49 0.53 -40.19
CA ASP A 5 -13.28 1.14 -39.68
C ASP A 5 -12.98 0.53 -38.30
N ASN A 6 -11.85 -0.16 -38.22
CA ASN A 6 -11.41 -0.99 -37.10
C ASN A 6 -11.11 -0.19 -35.82
N ASN A 7 -11.13 1.14 -35.91
CA ASN A 7 -11.06 2.10 -34.82
C ASN A 7 -12.40 2.23 -34.04
N GLU A 8 -13.56 2.01 -34.66
CA GLU A 8 -14.88 2.09 -33.99
C GLU A 8 -15.06 1.01 -32.92
N MET A 9 -14.39 -0.14 -33.10
CA MET A 9 -14.40 -1.23 -32.12
C MET A 9 -13.30 -1.10 -31.05
N ALA A 10 -12.21 -0.38 -31.30
CA ALA A 10 -11.07 -0.31 -30.36
C ALA A 10 -11.31 0.68 -29.20
N ILE A 11 -12.00 1.80 -29.47
CA ILE A 11 -12.31 2.85 -28.49
C ILE A 11 -13.16 2.35 -27.29
N PRO A 12 -14.26 1.58 -27.48
CA PRO A 12 -15.07 1.12 -26.36
C PRO A 12 -14.32 0.14 -25.42
N TRP A 13 -13.42 -0.69 -25.95
CA TRP A 13 -12.63 -1.62 -25.11
C TRP A 13 -11.62 -0.86 -24.23
N LEU A 14 -10.92 0.14 -24.75
CA LEU A 14 -9.99 0.95 -23.96
C LEU A 14 -10.72 1.71 -22.83
N ALA A 15 -11.92 2.23 -23.11
CA ALA A 15 -12.76 2.85 -22.09
C ALA A 15 -13.25 1.83 -21.04
N ALA A 16 -13.61 0.61 -21.46
CA ALA A 16 -14.02 -0.47 -20.55
C ALA A 16 -12.86 -0.94 -19.65
N PHE A 17 -11.64 -1.08 -20.18
CA PHE A 17 -10.46 -1.44 -19.37
C PHE A 17 -10.05 -0.32 -18.41
N GLY A 18 -10.09 0.93 -18.87
CA GLY A 18 -9.82 2.10 -18.01
C GLY A 18 -10.83 2.22 -16.87
N SER A 19 -12.12 2.07 -17.16
CA SER A 19 -13.18 2.13 -16.13
C SER A 19 -13.08 0.96 -15.14
N SER A 20 -12.83 -0.27 -15.60
CA SER A 20 -12.57 -1.42 -14.73
C SER A 20 -11.40 -1.19 -13.78
N TYR A 21 -10.30 -0.62 -14.27
CA TYR A 21 -9.14 -0.28 -13.43
C TYR A 21 -9.47 0.78 -12.38
N VAL A 22 -10.22 1.83 -12.74
CA VAL A 22 -10.65 2.87 -11.80
C VAL A 22 -11.57 2.29 -10.73
N ILE A 23 -12.53 1.44 -11.10
CA ILE A 23 -13.44 0.76 -10.16
C ILE A 23 -12.63 -0.15 -9.22
N TYR A 24 -11.73 -0.96 -9.76
CA TYR A 24 -10.84 -1.81 -8.95
C TYR A 24 -10.03 -0.98 -7.94
N LYS A 25 -9.44 0.14 -8.37
CA LYS A 25 -8.69 1.02 -7.47
C LYS A 25 -9.60 1.68 -6.41
N ALA A 26 -10.81 2.09 -6.79
CA ALA A 26 -11.76 2.69 -5.86
C ALA A 26 -12.21 1.70 -4.78
N VAL A 27 -12.55 0.47 -5.18
CA VAL A 27 -12.90 -0.61 -4.24
C VAL A 27 -11.71 -0.98 -3.35
N SER A 28 -10.53 -1.16 -3.95
CA SER A 28 -9.29 -1.46 -3.22
C SER A 28 -8.98 -0.37 -2.18
N SER A 29 -9.12 0.90 -2.54
CA SER A 29 -8.89 2.03 -1.62
C SER A 29 -9.94 2.11 -0.52
N TYR A 30 -11.21 1.86 -0.83
CA TYR A 30 -12.29 1.86 0.15
C TYR A 30 -12.12 0.74 1.19
N LEU A 31 -11.81 -0.48 0.73
CA LEU A 31 -11.50 -1.60 1.60
C LEU A 31 -10.25 -1.32 2.43
N ALA A 32 -9.24 -0.68 1.85
CA ALA A 32 -8.04 -0.29 2.58
C ALA A 32 -8.39 0.68 3.73
N VAL A 33 -9.16 1.75 3.47
CA VAL A 33 -9.56 2.74 4.50
C VAL A 33 -10.37 2.12 5.65
N SER A 34 -11.13 1.05 5.40
CA SER A 34 -11.85 0.33 6.45
C SER A 34 -10.96 -0.49 7.40
N SER A 35 -9.69 -0.68 7.06
CA SER A 35 -8.73 -1.40 7.90
C SER A 35 -8.33 -0.56 9.12
N THR A 36 -8.27 -1.19 10.29
CA THR A 36 -7.73 -0.58 11.53
C THR A 36 -6.32 0.00 11.32
N LEU A 37 -5.58 -0.51 10.33
CA LEU A 37 -4.28 0.03 9.95
C LEU A 37 -4.32 1.50 9.50
N TYR A 38 -5.45 1.99 8.96
CA TYR A 38 -5.59 3.39 8.57
C TYR A 38 -5.76 4.34 9.75
N THR A 39 -6.24 3.84 10.89
CA THR A 39 -6.41 4.60 12.14
C THR A 39 -5.09 4.78 12.91
N LEU A 40 -4.07 3.99 12.57
CA LEU A 40 -2.77 4.06 13.22
C LEU A 40 -2.03 5.34 12.83
N ARG A 41 -1.39 5.95 13.82
CA ARG A 41 -0.51 7.11 13.62
C ARG A 41 0.71 6.70 12.79
N GLY A 42 1.24 7.66 12.03
CA GLY A 42 2.37 7.42 11.14
C GLY A 42 2.88 8.69 10.48
N PRO A 43 4.07 8.64 9.87
CA PRO A 43 4.59 9.75 9.07
C PRO A 43 3.76 9.98 7.80
N ASP A 44 3.56 11.25 7.50
CA ASP A 44 2.92 11.70 6.25
C ASP A 44 3.69 11.19 5.04
N SER A 45 2.93 10.81 4.00
CA SER A 45 3.51 10.28 2.77
C SER A 45 4.05 11.41 1.90
N PRO A 46 5.35 11.43 1.54
CA PRO A 46 5.90 12.46 0.65
C PRO A 46 5.43 12.30 -0.80
N SER A 47 4.98 11.10 -1.19
CA SER A 47 4.41 10.85 -2.51
C SER A 47 3.39 9.72 -2.47
N TRP A 48 2.41 9.72 -3.37
CA TRP A 48 1.46 8.62 -3.50
C TRP A 48 2.09 7.36 -4.12
N LEU A 49 3.03 7.55 -5.06
CA LEU A 49 3.63 6.44 -5.81
C LEU A 49 4.65 5.64 -4.99
N LEU A 50 5.62 6.34 -4.37
CA LEU A 50 6.72 5.72 -3.63
C LEU A 50 6.46 5.63 -2.12
N GLY A 51 5.43 6.32 -1.62
CA GLY A 51 5.16 6.36 -0.19
C GLY A 51 6.37 6.88 0.60
N ASN A 52 6.62 6.23 1.73
CA ASN A 52 7.78 6.42 2.60
C ASN A 52 9.01 5.61 2.18
N ALA A 53 8.91 4.77 1.14
CA ALA A 53 9.99 3.90 0.70
C ALA A 53 11.22 4.69 0.24
N HIS A 54 11.01 5.85 -0.40
CA HIS A 54 12.10 6.74 -0.80
C HIS A 54 12.90 7.25 0.42
N VAL A 55 12.21 7.68 1.49
CA VAL A 55 12.87 8.19 2.70
C VAL A 55 13.61 7.07 3.43
N LEU A 56 12.99 5.89 3.52
CA LEU A 56 13.60 4.71 4.13
C LEU A 56 14.80 4.18 3.35
N ARG A 57 14.84 4.33 2.03
CA ARG A 57 15.98 3.92 1.21
C ARG A 57 17.20 4.81 1.42
N VAL A 58 17.00 6.12 1.66
CA VAL A 58 18.10 7.09 1.74
C VAL A 58 18.57 7.30 3.19
N TYR A 59 17.65 7.34 4.17
CA TYR A 59 17.94 7.72 5.55
C TYR A 59 17.41 6.73 6.59
N ARG A 60 17.43 5.43 6.25
CA ARG A 60 16.77 4.35 7.00
C ARG A 60 16.87 4.49 8.52
N ASP A 61 18.07 4.48 9.08
CA ASP A 61 18.24 4.33 10.52
C ASP A 61 17.84 5.60 11.29
N ARG A 62 18.28 6.78 10.85
CA ARG A 62 17.92 8.05 11.49
C ARG A 62 16.43 8.35 11.38
N THR A 63 15.84 8.05 10.23
CA THR A 63 14.41 8.25 9.99
C THR A 63 13.58 7.31 10.85
N LEU A 64 13.94 6.02 10.92
CA LEU A 64 13.25 5.04 11.75
C LEU A 64 13.35 5.40 13.22
N GLU A 65 14.52 5.78 13.71
CA GLU A 65 14.68 6.20 15.11
C GLU A 65 13.81 7.42 15.44
N GLY A 66 13.80 8.44 14.56
CA GLY A 66 12.95 9.61 14.71
C GLY A 66 11.46 9.27 14.72
N TRP A 67 11.03 8.34 13.87
CA TRP A 67 9.63 7.89 13.82
C TRP A 67 9.26 7.03 15.03
N MET A 68 10.15 6.15 15.49
CA MET A 68 9.95 5.38 16.72
C MET A 68 9.81 6.30 17.94
N ARG A 69 10.64 7.35 18.04
CA ARG A 69 10.52 8.36 19.11
C ARG A 69 9.22 9.17 19.03
N LYS A 70 8.72 9.45 17.83
CA LYS A 70 7.54 10.31 17.62
C LYS A 70 6.21 9.57 17.70
N TYR A 71 6.14 8.37 17.11
CA TYR A 71 4.90 7.60 16.95
C TYR A 71 4.84 6.37 17.87
N GLY A 72 5.95 6.00 18.52
CA GLY A 72 6.05 4.88 19.44
C GLY A 72 6.54 3.60 18.78
N SER A 73 6.32 2.47 19.47
CA SER A 73 6.83 1.16 19.06
C SER A 73 6.03 0.48 17.96
N VAL A 74 4.82 0.98 17.67
CA VAL A 74 3.94 0.44 16.63
C VAL A 74 3.32 1.61 15.86
N PHE A 75 3.60 1.71 14.57
CA PHE A 75 3.08 2.78 13.71
C PHE A 75 2.92 2.32 12.26
N ALA A 76 2.09 3.03 11.50
CA ALA A 76 1.86 2.73 10.09
C ALA A 76 2.74 3.61 9.19
N ILE A 77 3.30 3.06 8.13
CA ILE A 77 4.01 3.80 7.08
C ILE A 77 3.31 3.63 5.74
N HIS A 78 3.44 4.61 4.85
CA HIS A 78 2.95 4.49 3.48
C HIS A 78 3.94 3.70 2.64
N SER A 79 3.48 2.63 2.01
CA SER A 79 4.19 1.82 1.03
C SER A 79 3.73 2.20 -0.39
N PHE A 80 4.12 1.42 -1.39
CA PHE A 80 3.85 1.70 -2.80
C PHE A 80 2.36 1.83 -3.10
N PHE A 81 2.02 2.70 -4.06
CA PHE A 81 0.65 2.93 -4.54
C PHE A 81 -0.35 3.32 -3.44
N GLY A 82 0.10 4.03 -2.40
CA GLY A 82 -0.75 4.50 -1.31
C GLY A 82 -1.21 3.42 -0.33
N THR A 83 -0.64 2.21 -0.40
CA THR A 83 -0.86 1.17 0.59
C THR A 83 -0.21 1.54 1.93
N LYS A 84 -0.72 1.03 3.05
CA LYS A 84 -0.09 1.19 4.37
C LYS A 84 0.57 -0.11 4.79
N ALA A 85 1.73 -0.01 5.42
CA ALA A 85 2.44 -1.12 6.05
C ALA A 85 2.60 -0.86 7.55
N LEU A 86 2.45 -1.90 8.36
CA LEU A 86 2.65 -1.83 9.81
C LEU A 86 4.13 -2.00 10.13
N LEU A 87 4.67 -1.10 10.95
CA LEU A 87 6.00 -1.23 11.51
C LEU A 87 5.90 -1.54 13.01
N ILE A 88 6.53 -2.64 13.41
CA ILE A 88 6.56 -3.13 14.79
C ILE A 88 8.02 -3.13 15.25
N SER A 89 8.35 -2.31 16.23
CA SER A 89 9.65 -2.34 16.94
C SER A 89 9.56 -3.01 18.31
N ASP A 90 8.36 -3.25 18.81
CA ASP A 90 8.12 -4.00 20.05
C ASP A 90 8.45 -5.48 19.84
N THR A 91 9.41 -6.01 20.61
CA THR A 91 9.87 -7.39 20.49
C THR A 91 8.82 -8.42 20.89
N LYS A 92 7.91 -8.09 21.81
CA LYS A 92 6.80 -8.97 22.22
C LYS A 92 5.76 -9.05 21.11
N ALA A 93 5.39 -7.92 20.52
CA ALA A 93 4.46 -7.89 19.39
C ALA A 93 5.05 -8.57 18.15
N ALA A 94 6.33 -8.33 17.85
CA ALA A 94 7.02 -9.01 16.75
C ALA A 94 7.07 -10.53 16.97
N SER A 95 7.41 -10.98 18.18
CA SER A 95 7.40 -12.41 18.53
C SER A 95 6.01 -13.02 18.40
N PHE A 96 4.95 -12.31 18.80
CA PHE A 96 3.58 -12.77 18.58
C PHE A 96 3.29 -12.99 17.10
N VAL A 97 3.54 -12.00 16.23
CA VAL A 97 3.29 -12.11 14.79
C VAL A 97 4.09 -13.26 14.16
N LEU A 98 5.38 -13.39 14.51
CA LEU A 98 6.26 -14.41 13.96
C LEU A 98 5.87 -15.84 14.38
N ASN A 99 5.22 -16.01 15.54
CA ASN A 99 4.77 -17.30 16.04
C ASN A 99 3.35 -17.71 15.56
N HIS A 100 2.64 -16.85 14.82
CA HIS A 100 1.29 -17.13 14.29
C HIS A 100 1.26 -17.11 12.76
N PRO A 101 1.98 -18.00 12.06
CA PRO A 101 2.13 -17.98 10.60
C PRO A 101 0.83 -18.25 9.83
N ASN A 102 -0.16 -18.90 10.46
CA ASN A 102 -1.46 -19.15 9.86
C ASN A 102 -2.31 -17.87 9.77
N GLU A 103 -2.14 -16.95 10.72
CA GLU A 103 -2.84 -15.66 10.77
C GLU A 103 -2.07 -14.57 9.99
N PHE A 104 -0.74 -14.65 10.02
CA PHE A 104 0.16 -13.72 9.33
C PHE A 104 1.02 -14.46 8.29
N PRO A 105 0.43 -14.90 7.16
CA PRO A 105 1.17 -15.62 6.15
C PRO A 105 2.23 -14.72 5.51
N LYS A 106 3.46 -15.23 5.40
CA LYS A 106 4.48 -14.58 4.58
C LYS A 106 4.05 -14.67 3.12
N VAL A 107 3.87 -13.52 2.48
CA VAL A 107 3.67 -13.45 1.02
C VAL A 107 4.89 -14.10 0.36
N ARG A 108 4.66 -15.18 -0.41
CA ARG A 108 5.73 -15.80 -1.21
C ARG A 108 6.19 -14.78 -2.24
N GLU A 109 7.49 -14.50 -2.29
CA GLU A 109 8.06 -13.71 -3.37
C GLU A 109 7.82 -14.47 -4.68
N LEU A 110 7.11 -13.82 -5.61
CA LEU A 110 6.82 -14.31 -6.96
C LEU A 110 7.90 -13.85 -7.92
#